data_AF-A0A1M6FWP7-F1
#
_entry.id   AF-A0A1M6FWP7-F1
#
_cell.length_a   1.000
_cell.length_b   1.000
_cell.length_c   1.000
_cell.angle_alpha   90.00
_cell.angle_beta   90.00
_cell.angle_gamma   90.00
#
_symmetry.space_group_name_H-M   'P 1'
#
loop_
_entity.id
_entity.type
_entity.pdbx_description
1 polymer ?
#
loop_
_entity_poly.entity_id
_entity_poly.type
_entity_poly.pdbx_seq_one_letter_code
_entity_poly.pdbx_strand_id
1 'polypeptide(L)'
;MQMFENLPWYGYVILAIAIASYAIRYFKFGKKEYDAPVKTKAKFRKSPNSDLNHDQLFGLALYTPIAEWWKANTNTLSFLTAKDVKPYLEGWGIDTVEGYWDLTEYFMKDGRRWYFDFIQGMIENEPQEKWGELMDQKFGSNERAHRYLKTLSSGEALNSLKQKGIILFDSEVKLGVAGYDAAVLVGQARKAYTGNLISEEEAWKVMNFAKALALQHFSSWEDFGKSFALGFAIDMSANSNTYKEEVFHLYKQVLESPDSPWNNIKWP
;
A
#
# COMPACT_ATOMS: atom_id res chain seq x y z
N MET A 1 1.82 -5.03 34.48
CA MET A 1 1.17 -3.75 34.81
C MET A 1 1.84 -3.01 35.99
N GLN A 2 3.08 -3.36 36.38
CA GLN A 2 3.81 -2.74 37.51
C GLN A 2 4.81 -1.62 37.11
N MET A 3 4.96 -1.35 35.82
CA MET A 3 6.05 -0.48 35.33
C MET A 3 5.74 1.02 35.44
N PHE A 4 4.48 1.39 35.70
CA PHE A 4 4.07 2.79 35.81
C PHE A 4 3.96 3.29 37.25
N GLU A 5 3.70 2.42 38.25
CA GLU A 5 3.42 2.85 39.63
C GLU A 5 4.62 3.49 40.35
N ASN A 6 5.84 3.27 39.88
CA ASN A 6 7.08 3.79 40.49
C ASN A 6 7.74 4.93 39.71
N LEU A 7 7.08 5.54 38.72
CA LEU A 7 7.65 6.72 38.09
C LEU A 7 7.65 7.89 39.10
N PRO A 8 8.80 8.53 39.35
CA PRO A 8 8.84 9.74 40.17
C PRO A 8 7.98 10.83 39.51
N TRP A 9 7.44 11.76 40.31
CA TRP A 9 6.43 12.74 39.86
C TRP A 9 6.83 13.51 38.58
N TYR A 10 8.13 13.79 38.41
CA TYR A 10 8.65 14.45 37.20
C TYR A 10 8.62 13.56 35.94
N GLY A 11 8.60 12.24 36.09
CA GLY A 11 8.45 11.29 34.98
C GLY A 11 7.07 11.33 34.34
N TYR A 12 6.00 11.49 35.14
CA TYR A 12 4.66 11.74 34.62
C TYR A 12 4.55 13.10 33.93
N VAL A 13 5.24 14.12 34.46
CA VAL A 13 5.31 15.45 33.84
C VAL A 13 6.05 15.39 32.49
N ILE A 14 7.16 14.67 32.40
CA ILE A 14 7.90 14.46 31.13
C ILE A 14 7.04 13.69 30.13
N LEU A 15 6.32 12.64 30.56
CA LEU A 15 5.43 11.87 29.70
C LEU A 15 4.26 12.74 29.19
N ALA A 16 3.65 13.54 30.06
CA ALA A 16 2.59 14.47 29.68
C ALA A 16 3.10 15.55 28.72
N ILE A 17 4.31 16.08 28.93
CA ILE A 17 4.97 17.03 28.01
C ILE A 17 5.30 16.34 26.67
N ALA A 18 5.73 15.09 26.67
CA ALA A 18 6.01 14.33 25.46
C ALA A 18 4.73 14.06 24.66
N ILE A 19 3.64 13.65 25.33
CA ILE A 19 2.31 13.46 24.72
C ILE A 19 1.77 14.79 24.20
N ALA A 20 1.86 15.87 24.99
CA ALA A 20 1.41 17.20 24.58
C ALA A 20 2.27 17.77 23.46
N SER A 21 3.58 17.55 23.47
CA SER A 21 4.50 17.97 22.40
C SER A 21 4.25 17.16 21.12
N TYR A 22 4.04 15.85 21.23
CA TYR A 22 3.63 15.00 20.13
C TYR A 22 2.28 15.43 19.56
N ALA A 23 1.28 15.67 20.42
CA ALA A 23 -0.04 16.15 20.02
C ALA A 23 0.06 17.55 19.38
N ILE A 24 0.81 18.49 19.96
CA ILE A 24 1.01 19.83 19.39
C ILE A 24 1.75 19.74 18.05
N ARG A 25 2.75 18.87 17.92
CA ARG A 25 3.48 18.65 16.66
C ARG A 25 2.57 17.99 15.62
N TYR A 26 1.77 16.99 15.99
CA TYR A 26 0.76 16.33 15.17
C TYR A 26 -0.34 17.32 14.71
N PHE A 27 -0.89 18.12 15.63
CA PHE A 27 -1.94 19.09 15.34
C PHE A 27 -1.44 20.41 14.73
N LYS A 28 -0.15 20.79 14.85
CA LYS A 28 0.40 22.00 14.17
C LYS A 28 1.06 21.69 12.82
N PHE A 29 1.81 20.59 12.70
CA PHE A 29 2.46 20.21 11.44
C PHE A 29 1.55 19.37 10.55
N GLY A 30 0.71 18.50 11.13
CA GLY A 30 -0.33 17.79 10.38
C GLY A 30 -1.31 18.79 9.74
N LYS A 31 -1.82 19.78 10.50
CA LYS A 31 -2.82 20.75 10.00
C LYS A 31 -2.40 21.57 8.77
N LYS A 32 -1.14 21.98 8.68
CA LYS A 32 -0.69 22.86 7.59
C LYS A 32 -0.69 22.19 6.22
N GLU A 33 -0.57 20.86 6.17
CA GLU A 33 -0.78 20.04 4.95
C GLU A 33 -2.24 19.52 4.87
N TYR A 34 -2.92 19.38 6.03
CA TYR A 34 -4.33 18.93 6.16
C TYR A 34 -5.36 19.90 5.59
N ASP A 35 -5.11 21.21 5.68
CA ASP A 35 -6.01 22.26 5.17
C ASP A 35 -5.72 22.63 3.70
N ALA A 36 -4.76 21.97 3.04
CA ALA A 36 -4.65 22.06 1.59
C ALA A 36 -5.94 21.44 1.00
N PRO A 37 -6.65 22.15 0.11
CA PRO A 37 -7.93 21.68 -0.40
C PRO A 37 -7.74 20.28 -1.02
N VAL A 38 -8.45 19.29 -0.49
CA VAL A 38 -8.56 17.96 -1.08
C VAL A 38 -9.00 18.16 -2.53
N LYS A 39 -8.06 18.03 -3.47
CA LYS A 39 -8.33 18.33 -4.89
C LYS A 39 -9.38 17.38 -5.48
N THR A 40 -9.55 16.20 -4.88
CA THR A 40 -10.45 15.14 -5.34
C THR A 40 -11.12 14.41 -4.16
N LYS A 41 -12.43 14.65 -3.99
CA LYS A 41 -13.27 13.87 -3.06
C LYS A 41 -13.55 12.50 -3.66
N ALA A 42 -13.25 11.43 -2.91
CA ALA A 42 -13.56 10.06 -3.27
C ALA A 42 -15.08 9.89 -3.47
N LYS A 43 -15.46 9.11 -4.48
CA LYS A 43 -16.86 8.90 -4.87
C LYS A 43 -17.32 7.46 -4.67
N PHE A 44 -16.41 6.50 -4.57
CA PHE A 44 -16.72 5.07 -4.40
C PHE A 44 -17.73 4.60 -5.45
N ARG A 45 -17.41 4.88 -6.73
CA ARG A 45 -18.36 4.67 -7.84
C ARG A 45 -18.76 3.20 -7.90
N LYS A 46 -20.05 2.97 -8.09
CA LYS A 46 -20.62 1.62 -8.23
C LYS A 46 -21.26 1.47 -9.60
N SER A 47 -20.98 0.36 -10.26
CA SER A 47 -21.78 -0.13 -11.37
C SER A 47 -23.17 -0.53 -10.84
N PRO A 48 -24.27 -0.11 -11.49
CA PRO A 48 -25.63 -0.49 -11.07
C PRO A 48 -25.92 -1.99 -11.27
N ASN A 49 -25.16 -2.66 -12.16
CA ASN A 49 -25.41 -4.05 -12.56
C ASN A 49 -24.40 -5.03 -11.96
N SER A 50 -23.93 -4.76 -10.74
CA SER A 50 -23.02 -5.69 -10.05
C SER A 50 -23.78 -6.90 -9.52
N ASP A 51 -23.31 -8.09 -9.89
CA ASP A 51 -23.78 -9.39 -9.44
C ASP A 51 -22.76 -10.11 -8.54
N LEU A 52 -21.70 -9.41 -8.14
CA LEU A 52 -20.62 -9.97 -7.36
C LEU A 52 -21.05 -10.28 -5.93
N ASN A 53 -20.63 -11.44 -5.44
CA ASN A 53 -20.88 -11.84 -4.06
C ASN A 53 -19.95 -11.09 -3.08
N HIS A 54 -20.21 -11.24 -1.77
CA HIS A 54 -19.45 -10.54 -0.73
C HIS A 54 -17.94 -10.82 -0.76
N ASP A 55 -17.55 -12.07 -1.05
CA ASP A 55 -16.16 -12.49 -1.10
C ASP A 55 -15.41 -11.89 -2.30
N GLN A 56 -16.08 -11.83 -3.46
CA GLN A 56 -15.59 -11.13 -4.65
C GLN A 56 -15.46 -9.62 -4.41
N LEU A 57 -16.43 -9.01 -3.74
CA LEU A 57 -16.40 -7.59 -3.37
C LEU A 57 -15.26 -7.29 -2.39
N PHE A 58 -14.97 -8.18 -1.44
CA PHE A 58 -13.82 -8.07 -0.55
C PHE A 58 -12.50 -8.08 -1.33
N GLY A 59 -12.34 -9.03 -2.26
CA GLY A 59 -11.16 -9.09 -3.13
C GLY A 59 -10.95 -7.82 -3.96
N LEU A 60 -12.02 -7.24 -4.52
CA LEU A 60 -11.97 -5.96 -5.23
C LEU A 60 -11.56 -4.79 -4.32
N ALA A 61 -12.04 -4.80 -3.07
CA ALA A 61 -11.84 -3.72 -2.14
C ALA A 61 -10.36 -3.51 -1.76
N LEU A 62 -9.50 -4.53 -1.90
CA LEU A 62 -8.04 -4.41 -1.72
C LEU A 62 -7.40 -3.32 -2.60
N TYR A 63 -8.00 -2.98 -3.75
CA TYR A 63 -7.47 -1.98 -4.69
C TYR A 63 -8.21 -0.63 -4.65
N THR A 64 -9.07 -0.40 -3.65
CA THR A 64 -9.98 0.77 -3.60
C THR A 64 -9.26 2.12 -3.75
N PRO A 65 -8.16 2.43 -3.04
CA PRO A 65 -7.51 3.74 -3.16
C PRO A 65 -7.08 4.07 -4.60
N ILE A 66 -6.55 3.08 -5.31
CA ILE A 66 -6.12 3.26 -6.70
C ILE A 66 -7.31 3.21 -7.67
N ALA A 67 -8.34 2.41 -7.40
CA ALA A 67 -9.56 2.43 -8.18
C ALA A 67 -10.20 3.83 -8.16
N GLU A 68 -10.25 4.50 -7.00
CA GLU A 68 -10.73 5.88 -6.88
C GLU A 68 -9.85 6.87 -7.65
N TRP A 69 -8.53 6.71 -7.61
CA TRP A 69 -7.60 7.55 -8.37
C TRP A 69 -7.88 7.48 -9.89
N TRP A 70 -8.14 6.28 -10.40
CA TRP A 70 -8.55 6.05 -11.79
C TRP A 70 -10.03 6.34 -12.06
N LYS A 71 -10.80 6.68 -11.02
CA LYS A 71 -12.25 6.89 -11.08
C LYS A 71 -13.02 5.66 -11.61
N ALA A 72 -12.48 4.47 -11.36
CA ALA A 72 -13.05 3.17 -11.70
C ALA A 72 -14.16 2.78 -10.74
N ASN A 73 -15.05 1.87 -11.16
CA ASN A 73 -16.06 1.32 -10.27
C ASN A 73 -15.43 0.35 -9.26
N THR A 74 -15.92 0.33 -8.02
CA THR A 74 -15.36 -0.49 -6.93
C THR A 74 -16.06 -1.84 -6.75
N ASN A 75 -17.15 -2.10 -7.48
CA ASN A 75 -17.99 -3.30 -7.33
C ASN A 75 -18.13 -4.11 -8.63
N THR A 76 -17.15 -4.06 -9.53
CA THR A 76 -17.18 -4.82 -10.79
C THR A 76 -15.78 -5.29 -11.17
N LEU A 77 -15.70 -6.45 -11.85
CA LEU A 77 -14.41 -7.00 -12.27
C LEU A 77 -13.73 -6.09 -13.30
N SER A 78 -14.47 -5.65 -14.33
CA SER A 78 -13.99 -4.64 -15.28
C SER A 78 -13.50 -3.39 -14.56
N PHE A 79 -12.43 -2.76 -15.08
CA PHE A 79 -11.80 -1.60 -14.45
C PHE A 79 -12.32 -0.29 -15.04
N LEU A 80 -12.05 -0.09 -16.33
CA LEU A 80 -12.51 1.04 -17.15
C LEU A 80 -12.91 0.47 -18.52
N THR A 81 -12.49 1.07 -19.63
CA THR A 81 -12.59 0.48 -20.96
C THR A 81 -11.27 -0.13 -21.41
N ALA A 82 -11.31 -1.05 -22.38
CA ALA A 82 -10.09 -1.62 -22.98
C ALA A 82 -9.15 -0.54 -23.53
N LYS A 83 -9.71 0.55 -24.09
CA LYS A 83 -8.95 1.70 -24.59
C LYS A 83 -8.22 2.45 -23.46
N ASP A 84 -8.86 2.61 -22.31
CA ASP A 84 -8.30 3.37 -21.18
C ASP A 84 -7.17 2.61 -20.47
N VAL A 85 -7.25 1.27 -20.42
CA VAL A 85 -6.24 0.44 -19.74
C VAL A 85 -5.04 0.12 -20.62
N LYS A 86 -5.18 0.18 -21.95
CA LYS A 86 -4.13 -0.18 -22.91
C LYS A 86 -2.79 0.55 -22.67
N PRO A 87 -2.74 1.88 -22.51
CA PRO A 87 -1.45 2.58 -22.27
C PRO A 87 -0.76 2.14 -20.99
N TYR A 88 -1.53 1.75 -19.97
CA TYR A 88 -0.96 1.19 -18.75
C TYR A 88 -0.31 -0.17 -19.03
N LEU A 89 -1.01 -1.07 -19.72
CA LEU A 89 -0.50 -2.41 -20.03
C LEU A 89 0.78 -2.33 -20.87
N GLU A 90 0.80 -1.49 -21.91
CA GLU A 90 1.98 -1.24 -22.74
C GLU A 90 3.13 -0.60 -21.94
N GLY A 91 2.83 0.39 -21.10
CA GLY A 91 3.84 1.09 -20.30
C GLY A 91 4.54 0.20 -19.26
N TRP A 92 3.88 -0.90 -18.85
CA TRP A 92 4.44 -1.92 -17.96
C TRP A 92 4.99 -3.14 -18.70
N GLY A 93 4.88 -3.20 -20.04
CA GLY A 93 5.30 -4.35 -20.84
C GLY A 93 4.48 -5.62 -20.57
N ILE A 94 3.20 -5.46 -20.22
CA ILE A 94 2.27 -6.54 -19.87
C ILE A 94 1.05 -6.56 -20.80
N ASP A 95 1.20 -6.04 -22.01
CA ASP A 95 0.18 -6.00 -23.06
C ASP A 95 0.08 -7.30 -23.88
N THR A 96 0.82 -8.34 -23.49
CA THR A 96 0.71 -9.71 -23.99
C THR A 96 0.32 -10.68 -22.87
N VAL A 97 -0.19 -11.86 -23.23
CA VAL A 97 -0.55 -12.91 -22.27
C VAL A 97 0.69 -13.36 -21.50
N GLU A 98 1.80 -13.56 -22.20
CA GLU A 98 3.08 -13.97 -21.62
C GLU A 98 3.62 -12.90 -20.66
N GLY A 99 3.66 -11.64 -21.10
CA GLY A 99 4.17 -10.53 -20.28
C GLY A 99 3.33 -10.31 -19.02
N TYR A 100 2.00 -10.44 -19.12
CA TYR A 100 1.11 -10.40 -17.96
C TYR A 100 1.41 -11.52 -16.97
N TRP A 101 1.51 -12.77 -17.44
CA TRP A 101 1.74 -13.91 -16.56
C TRP A 101 3.14 -13.90 -15.96
N ASP A 102 4.18 -13.53 -16.70
CA ASP A 102 5.55 -13.38 -16.18
C ASP A 102 5.58 -12.42 -14.97
N LEU A 103 4.95 -11.25 -15.09
CA LEU A 103 4.90 -10.28 -13.99
C LEU A 103 4.00 -10.75 -12.84
N THR A 104 2.88 -11.39 -13.17
CA THR A 104 1.91 -11.87 -12.17
C THR A 104 2.49 -13.00 -11.32
N GLU A 105 3.15 -13.97 -11.95
CA GLU A 105 3.83 -15.07 -11.26
C GLU A 105 4.95 -14.57 -10.37
N TYR A 106 5.72 -13.57 -10.83
CA TYR A 106 6.69 -12.89 -9.99
C TYR A 106 6.05 -12.30 -8.72
N PHE A 107 4.92 -11.61 -8.83
CA PHE A 107 4.21 -11.06 -7.66
C PHE A 107 3.64 -12.12 -6.74
N MET A 108 3.12 -13.21 -7.31
CA MET A 108 2.60 -14.33 -6.53
C MET A 108 3.72 -15.02 -5.75
N LYS A 109 4.84 -15.32 -6.41
CA LYS A 109 5.95 -16.05 -5.79
C LYS A 109 6.72 -15.20 -4.79
N ASP A 110 7.19 -14.03 -5.21
CA ASP A 110 8.16 -13.22 -4.46
C ASP A 110 7.65 -11.80 -4.22
N GLY A 111 7.25 -11.09 -5.28
CA GLY A 111 6.78 -9.71 -5.19
C GLY A 111 7.81 -8.74 -4.61
N ARG A 112 7.33 -7.58 -4.16
CA ARG A 112 8.17 -6.56 -3.50
C ARG A 112 8.56 -6.96 -2.10
N ARG A 113 7.73 -7.78 -1.43
CA ARG A 113 8.02 -8.36 -0.12
C ARG A 113 9.38 -9.08 -0.09
N TRP A 114 9.79 -9.74 -1.17
CA TRP A 114 11.11 -10.38 -1.25
C TRP A 114 12.29 -9.41 -1.07
N TYR A 115 12.22 -8.23 -1.69
CA TYR A 115 13.22 -7.18 -1.47
C TYR A 115 13.09 -6.58 -0.08
N PHE A 116 11.86 -6.21 0.29
CA PHE A 116 11.59 -5.50 1.53
C PHE A 116 12.04 -6.31 2.75
N ASP A 117 11.64 -7.58 2.85
CA ASP A 117 11.87 -8.39 4.04
C ASP A 117 13.37 -8.61 4.28
N PHE A 118 14.13 -8.88 3.22
CA PHE A 118 15.58 -9.03 3.33
C PHE A 118 16.26 -7.70 3.69
N ILE A 119 15.92 -6.62 2.98
CA ILE A 119 16.59 -5.32 3.15
C ILE A 119 16.25 -4.73 4.51
N GLN A 120 15.00 -4.79 4.94
CA GLN A 120 14.58 -4.31 6.25
C GLN A 120 15.23 -5.13 7.37
N GLY A 121 15.25 -6.46 7.25
CA GLY A 121 15.94 -7.32 8.21
C GLY A 121 17.44 -7.03 8.28
N MET A 122 18.08 -6.75 7.14
CA MET A 122 19.49 -6.35 7.09
C MET A 122 19.73 -4.99 7.77
N ILE A 123 18.90 -3.97 7.49
CA ILE A 123 19.00 -2.65 8.11
C ILE A 123 18.86 -2.74 9.63
N GLU A 124 17.98 -3.61 10.14
CA GLU A 124 17.73 -3.76 11.57
C GLU A 124 18.84 -4.49 12.32
N ASN A 125 19.54 -5.43 11.68
CA ASN A 125 20.41 -6.39 12.37
C ASN A 125 21.89 -6.28 12.01
N GLU A 126 22.24 -5.65 10.89
CA GLU A 126 23.62 -5.59 10.41
C GLU A 126 24.16 -4.15 10.35
N PRO A 127 25.45 -3.94 10.65
CA PRO A 127 26.07 -2.63 10.54
C PRO A 127 26.16 -2.19 9.07
N GLN A 128 26.06 -0.88 8.83
CA GLN A 128 25.93 -0.28 7.50
C GLN A 128 27.08 -0.65 6.56
N GLU A 129 28.28 -0.87 7.08
CA GLU A 129 29.48 -1.25 6.31
C GLU A 129 29.32 -2.60 5.60
N LYS A 130 28.47 -3.50 6.12
CA LYS A 130 28.20 -4.81 5.51
C LYS A 130 27.08 -4.80 4.47
N TRP A 131 26.28 -3.73 4.40
CA TRP A 131 25.08 -3.73 3.56
C TRP A 131 25.40 -3.96 2.08
N GLY A 132 26.47 -3.35 1.56
CA GLY A 132 26.88 -3.53 0.18
C GLY A 132 27.19 -4.98 -0.17
N GLU A 133 28.03 -5.64 0.64
CA GLU A 133 28.40 -7.06 0.46
C GLU A 133 27.17 -7.97 0.51
N LEU A 134 26.29 -7.78 1.50
CA LEU A 134 25.09 -8.60 1.66
C LEU A 134 24.10 -8.42 0.50
N MET A 135 23.99 -7.21 -0.03
CA MET A 135 23.17 -6.91 -1.20
C MET A 135 23.72 -7.55 -2.47
N ASP A 136 25.04 -7.47 -2.69
CA ASP A 136 25.69 -8.11 -3.83
C ASP A 136 25.55 -9.63 -3.78
N GLN A 137 25.73 -10.22 -2.58
CA GLN A 137 25.56 -11.66 -2.36
C GLN A 137 24.12 -12.12 -2.64
N LYS A 138 23.11 -11.34 -2.20
CA LYS A 138 21.71 -11.74 -2.32
C LYS A 138 21.08 -11.42 -3.66
N PHE A 139 21.38 -10.24 -4.21
CA PHE A 139 20.68 -9.66 -5.36
C PHE A 139 21.59 -9.37 -6.56
N GLY A 140 22.92 -9.46 -6.41
CA GLY A 140 23.86 -9.09 -7.47
C GLY A 140 23.60 -7.67 -7.97
N SER A 141 23.66 -7.47 -9.29
CA SER A 141 23.45 -6.15 -9.92
C SER A 141 21.97 -5.72 -10.05
N ASN A 142 21.05 -6.26 -9.24
CA ASN A 142 19.64 -5.91 -9.34
C ASN A 142 19.40 -4.44 -8.91
N GLU A 143 19.17 -3.57 -9.90
CA GLU A 143 18.95 -2.13 -9.68
C GLU A 143 17.72 -1.83 -8.80
N ARG A 144 16.67 -2.65 -8.90
CA ARG A 144 15.45 -2.46 -8.10
C ARG A 144 15.74 -2.73 -6.62
N ALA A 145 16.49 -3.78 -6.30
CA ALA A 145 16.90 -4.07 -4.92
C ALA A 145 17.73 -2.91 -4.34
N HIS A 146 18.68 -2.38 -5.11
CA HIS A 146 19.48 -1.22 -4.70
C HIS A 146 18.65 0.05 -4.50
N ARG A 147 17.64 0.28 -5.33
CA ARG A 147 16.67 1.36 -5.15
C ARG A 147 15.87 1.19 -3.86
N TYR A 148 15.45 -0.03 -3.54
CA TYR A 148 14.76 -0.34 -2.28
C TYR A 148 15.65 -0.04 -1.08
N LEU A 149 16.90 -0.49 -1.09
CA LEU A 149 17.87 -0.17 -0.03
C LEU A 149 18.00 1.34 0.16
N LYS A 150 18.25 2.09 -0.92
CA LYS A 150 18.39 3.55 -0.85
C LYS A 150 17.15 4.21 -0.25
N THR A 151 15.96 3.75 -0.61
CA THR A 151 14.69 4.35 -0.16
C THR A 151 14.36 3.99 1.29
N LEU A 152 14.64 2.75 1.71
CA LEU A 152 14.42 2.31 3.09
C LEU A 152 15.42 2.95 4.05
N SER A 153 16.70 2.94 3.69
CA SER A 153 17.78 3.50 4.52
C SER A 153 17.73 5.02 4.66
N SER A 154 17.18 5.76 3.69
CA SER A 154 17.02 7.22 3.82
C SER A 154 15.97 7.61 4.85
N GLY A 155 15.04 6.71 5.18
CA GLY A 155 13.89 6.98 6.05
C GLY A 155 12.88 7.98 5.47
N GLU A 156 13.08 8.46 4.24
CA GLU A 156 12.25 9.51 3.63
C GLU A 156 10.79 9.06 3.47
N ALA A 157 10.58 7.84 2.97
CA ALA A 157 9.25 7.28 2.79
C ALA A 157 8.51 7.15 4.13
N LEU A 158 9.17 6.59 5.15
CA LEU A 158 8.60 6.41 6.48
C LEU A 158 8.29 7.76 7.15
N ASN A 159 9.21 8.72 7.06
CA ASN A 159 9.01 10.06 7.60
C ASN A 159 7.86 10.80 6.93
N SER A 160 7.69 10.66 5.61
CA SER A 160 6.56 11.23 4.88
C SER A 160 5.23 10.64 5.35
N LEU A 161 5.14 9.31 5.48
CA LEU A 161 3.95 8.64 5.99
C LEU A 161 3.61 9.05 7.43
N LYS A 162 4.63 9.27 8.27
CA LYS A 162 4.48 9.79 9.63
C LYS A 162 3.97 11.22 9.68
N GLN A 163 4.52 12.11 8.86
CA GLN A 163 4.04 13.49 8.77
C GLN A 163 2.56 13.55 8.37
N LYS A 164 2.13 12.60 7.53
CA LYS A 164 0.74 12.46 7.10
C LYS A 164 -0.13 11.72 8.10
N GLY A 165 0.42 11.20 9.20
CA GLY A 165 -0.33 10.44 10.21
C GLY A 165 -0.88 9.11 9.71
N ILE A 166 -0.31 8.55 8.63
CA ILE A 166 -0.66 7.22 8.11
C ILE A 166 0.03 6.13 8.94
N ILE A 167 1.33 6.34 9.19
CA ILE A 167 2.11 5.57 10.15
C ILE A 167 2.31 6.45 11.39
N LEU A 168 2.11 5.90 12.57
CA LEU A 168 2.26 6.57 13.85
C LEU A 168 3.59 6.19 14.54
N PHE A 169 4.03 4.94 14.37
CA PHE A 169 5.19 4.38 15.06
C PHE A 169 6.16 3.71 14.10
N ASP A 170 7.46 3.75 14.42
CA ASP A 170 8.49 3.05 13.64
C ASP A 170 8.24 1.55 13.54
N SER A 171 7.66 0.94 14.58
CA SER A 171 7.34 -0.49 14.60
C SER A 171 6.34 -0.91 13.52
N GLU A 172 5.53 0.01 12.99
CA GLU A 172 4.56 -0.29 11.94
C GLU A 172 5.24 -0.55 10.58
N VAL A 173 6.54 -0.27 10.43
CA VAL A 173 7.33 -0.75 9.28
C VAL A 173 7.29 -2.28 9.14
N LYS A 174 7.08 -2.98 10.26
CA LYS A 174 6.98 -4.46 10.31
C LYS A 174 5.70 -5.01 9.69
N LEU A 175 4.70 -4.16 9.40
CA LEU A 175 3.55 -4.55 8.57
C LEU A 175 3.99 -4.94 7.15
N GLY A 176 5.19 -4.52 6.74
CA GLY A 176 5.76 -4.86 5.44
C GLY A 176 4.95 -4.29 4.28
N VAL A 177 5.16 -4.85 3.10
CA VAL A 177 4.59 -4.33 1.84
C VAL A 177 3.63 -5.31 1.15
N ALA A 178 3.25 -6.40 1.83
CA ALA A 178 2.35 -7.41 1.26
C ALA A 178 0.97 -6.84 0.88
N GLY A 179 0.49 -5.82 1.60
CA GLY A 179 -0.77 -5.14 1.27
C GLY A 179 -0.70 -4.43 -0.08
N TYR A 180 0.46 -3.84 -0.41
CA TYR A 180 0.68 -3.21 -1.71
C TYR A 180 0.77 -4.24 -2.84
N ASP A 181 1.48 -5.36 -2.63
CA ASP A 181 1.56 -6.44 -3.62
C ASP A 181 0.18 -7.04 -3.90
N ALA A 182 -0.63 -7.31 -2.86
CA ALA A 182 -2.00 -7.80 -3.02
C ALA A 182 -2.87 -6.80 -3.80
N ALA A 183 -2.80 -5.50 -3.48
CA ALA A 183 -3.52 -4.47 -4.20
C ALA A 183 -3.10 -4.42 -5.69
N VAL A 184 -1.80 -4.47 -5.98
CA VAL A 184 -1.26 -4.47 -7.35
C VAL A 184 -1.75 -5.69 -8.13
N LEU A 185 -1.73 -6.89 -7.55
CA LEU A 185 -2.27 -8.10 -8.18
C LEU A 185 -3.74 -7.94 -8.58
N VAL A 186 -4.58 -7.43 -7.68
CA VAL A 186 -6.00 -7.14 -7.98
C VAL A 186 -6.11 -6.12 -9.11
N GLY A 187 -5.38 -5.02 -9.02
CA GLY A 187 -5.41 -3.94 -10.00
C GLY A 187 -4.96 -4.38 -11.40
N GLN A 188 -3.98 -5.28 -11.48
CA GLN A 188 -3.47 -5.80 -12.75
C GLN A 188 -4.41 -6.83 -13.35
N ALA A 189 -4.93 -7.78 -12.57
CA ALA A 189 -5.91 -8.75 -13.03
C ALA A 189 -7.14 -8.07 -13.65
N ARG A 190 -7.68 -7.04 -12.98
CA ARG A 190 -8.82 -6.26 -13.51
C ARG A 190 -8.50 -5.56 -14.84
N LYS A 191 -7.31 -4.98 -14.98
CA LYS A 191 -6.89 -4.29 -16.22
C LYS A 191 -6.63 -5.27 -17.36
N ALA A 192 -5.97 -6.39 -17.08
CA ALA A 192 -5.71 -7.45 -18.05
C ALA A 192 -7.02 -8.07 -18.57
N TYR A 193 -7.95 -8.37 -17.66
CA TYR A 193 -9.30 -8.81 -18.02
C TYR A 193 -10.04 -7.77 -18.88
N THR A 194 -10.03 -6.49 -18.47
CA THR A 194 -10.66 -5.39 -19.22
C THR A 194 -10.04 -5.20 -20.61
N GLY A 195 -8.74 -5.49 -20.75
CA GLY A 195 -8.00 -5.47 -22.01
C GLY A 195 -8.16 -6.74 -22.86
N ASN A 196 -8.95 -7.72 -22.42
CA ASN A 196 -9.13 -9.03 -23.05
C ASN A 196 -7.82 -9.85 -23.15
N LEU A 197 -6.87 -9.67 -22.23
CA LEU A 197 -5.65 -10.48 -22.17
C LEU A 197 -5.85 -11.80 -21.42
N ILE A 198 -6.74 -11.81 -20.44
CA ILE A 198 -7.05 -13.01 -19.65
C ILE A 198 -8.56 -13.17 -19.54
N SER A 199 -8.99 -14.41 -19.32
CA SER A 199 -10.38 -14.75 -19.03
C SER A 199 -10.80 -14.25 -17.64
N GLU A 200 -12.11 -14.25 -17.40
CA GLU A 200 -12.67 -13.96 -16.08
C GLU A 200 -12.19 -14.94 -15.01
N GLU A 201 -12.13 -16.24 -15.34
CA GLU A 201 -11.66 -17.29 -14.43
C GLU A 201 -10.22 -17.05 -13.98
N GLU A 202 -9.34 -16.69 -14.93
CA GLU A 202 -7.94 -16.36 -14.65
C GLU A 202 -7.81 -15.10 -13.79
N ALA A 203 -8.62 -14.07 -14.06
CA ALA A 203 -8.62 -12.85 -13.26
C ALA A 203 -9.01 -13.16 -11.81
N TRP A 204 -10.06 -13.97 -11.60
CA TRP A 204 -10.48 -14.38 -10.26
C TRP A 204 -9.45 -15.28 -9.58
N LYS A 205 -8.75 -16.16 -10.30
CA LYS A 205 -7.64 -16.95 -9.75
C LYS A 205 -6.57 -16.04 -9.13
N VAL A 206 -6.16 -14.99 -9.84
CA VAL A 206 -5.15 -14.03 -9.35
C VAL A 206 -5.69 -13.21 -8.18
N MET A 207 -6.93 -12.74 -8.26
CA MET A 207 -7.55 -11.98 -7.17
C MET A 207 -7.77 -12.81 -5.90
N ASN A 208 -8.08 -14.10 -6.04
CA ASN A 208 -8.19 -15.02 -4.90
C ASN A 208 -6.83 -15.26 -4.24
N PHE A 209 -5.75 -15.33 -5.01
CA PHE A 209 -4.40 -15.36 -4.45
C PHE A 209 -4.09 -14.07 -3.68
N ALA A 210 -4.37 -12.90 -4.27
CA ALA A 210 -4.16 -11.61 -3.61
C ALA A 210 -4.95 -11.48 -2.30
N LYS A 211 -6.19 -11.98 -2.29
CA LYS A 211 -7.03 -12.08 -1.11
C LYS A 211 -6.41 -12.97 -0.03
N ALA A 212 -5.97 -14.18 -0.40
CA ALA A 212 -5.31 -15.09 0.54
C ALA A 212 -4.03 -14.47 1.13
N LEU A 213 -3.22 -13.80 0.30
CA LEU A 213 -2.05 -13.05 0.73
C LEU A 213 -2.41 -11.96 1.75
N ALA A 214 -3.45 -11.17 1.49
CA ALA A 214 -3.90 -10.13 2.42
C ALA A 214 -4.38 -10.71 3.76
N LEU A 215 -5.21 -11.76 3.73
CA LEU A 215 -5.73 -12.42 4.94
C LEU A 215 -4.66 -13.14 5.75
N GLN A 216 -3.58 -13.61 5.11
CA GLN A 216 -2.45 -14.22 5.79
C GLN A 216 -1.64 -13.19 6.60
N HIS A 217 -1.55 -11.96 6.13
CA HIS A 217 -0.67 -10.93 6.70
C HIS A 217 -1.37 -9.92 7.60
N PHE A 218 -2.68 -9.71 7.45
CA PHE A 218 -3.39 -8.63 8.13
C PHE A 218 -4.70 -9.12 8.76
N SER A 219 -5.09 -8.43 9.83
CA SER A 219 -6.34 -8.71 10.57
C SER A 219 -7.34 -7.56 10.50
N SER A 220 -7.02 -6.50 9.74
CA SER A 220 -7.87 -5.33 9.60
C SER A 220 -7.60 -4.56 8.31
N TRP A 221 -8.58 -3.78 7.86
CA TRP A 221 -8.40 -2.82 6.77
C TRP A 221 -7.35 -1.75 7.09
N GLU A 222 -7.20 -1.38 8.36
CA GLU A 222 -6.21 -0.40 8.80
C GLU A 222 -4.78 -0.93 8.59
N ASP A 223 -4.49 -2.15 9.05
CA ASP A 223 -3.17 -2.77 8.91
C ASP A 223 -2.82 -3.02 7.43
N PHE A 224 -3.77 -3.58 6.69
CA PHE A 224 -3.64 -3.76 5.24
C PHE A 224 -3.35 -2.42 4.55
N GLY A 225 -4.10 -1.38 4.93
CA GLY A 225 -4.00 -0.06 4.34
C GLY A 225 -2.67 0.64 4.63
N LYS A 226 -2.13 0.48 5.85
CA LYS A 226 -0.79 0.96 6.21
C LYS A 226 0.30 0.22 5.42
N SER A 227 0.20 -1.10 5.29
CA SER A 227 1.11 -1.88 4.44
C SER A 227 1.05 -1.46 2.97
N PHE A 228 -0.16 -1.21 2.46
CA PHE A 228 -0.37 -0.65 1.12
C PHE A 228 0.33 0.70 0.96
N ALA A 229 0.12 1.63 1.88
CA ALA A 229 0.71 2.97 1.82
C ALA A 229 2.24 2.93 1.91
N LEU A 230 2.79 2.04 2.75
CA LEU A 230 4.23 1.81 2.87
C LEU A 230 4.83 1.31 1.55
N GLY A 231 4.27 0.23 0.98
CA GLY A 231 4.74 -0.31 -0.29
C GLY A 231 4.64 0.69 -1.44
N PHE A 232 3.52 1.43 -1.51
CA PHE A 232 3.32 2.47 -2.51
C PHE A 232 4.33 3.62 -2.36
N ALA A 233 4.63 4.06 -1.14
CA ALA A 233 5.61 5.12 -0.87
C ALA A 233 7.02 4.76 -1.35
N ILE A 234 7.42 3.50 -1.13
CA ILE A 234 8.73 2.95 -1.48
C ILE A 234 8.85 2.72 -3.00
N ASP A 235 7.80 2.18 -3.62
CA ASP A 235 7.85 1.79 -5.02
C ASP A 235 7.82 2.98 -5.98
N MET A 236 7.09 4.03 -5.62
CA MET A 236 6.97 5.25 -6.42
C MET A 236 8.25 6.09 -6.33
N SER A 237 8.78 6.55 -7.47
CA SER A 237 10.02 7.35 -7.51
C SER A 237 9.85 8.72 -6.85
N ALA A 238 10.94 9.33 -6.36
CA ALA A 238 10.91 10.66 -5.73
C ALA A 238 10.34 11.77 -6.65
N ASN A 239 10.45 11.60 -7.97
CA ASN A 239 9.96 12.57 -8.96
C ASN A 239 8.43 12.56 -9.14
N SER A 240 7.71 11.65 -8.49
CA SER A 240 6.26 11.46 -8.62
C SER A 240 5.43 12.07 -7.48
N ASN A 241 5.98 13.07 -6.78
CA ASN A 241 5.45 13.54 -5.49
C ASN A 241 3.96 13.95 -5.55
N THR A 242 3.50 14.58 -6.62
CA THR A 242 2.09 14.97 -6.78
C THR A 242 1.12 13.79 -6.83
N TYR A 243 1.53 12.66 -7.43
CA TYR A 243 0.72 11.45 -7.49
C TYR A 243 0.69 10.73 -6.13
N LYS A 244 1.81 10.76 -5.40
CA LYS A 244 1.89 10.18 -4.06
C LYS A 244 0.89 10.83 -3.11
N GLU A 245 0.86 12.17 -3.11
CA GLU A 245 -0.06 12.94 -2.29
C GLU A 245 -1.53 12.61 -2.57
N GLU A 246 -1.91 12.54 -3.85
CA GLU A 246 -3.29 12.23 -4.21
C GLU A 246 -3.72 10.84 -3.71
N VAL A 247 -2.87 9.81 -3.86
CA VAL A 247 -3.18 8.46 -3.40
C VAL A 247 -3.23 8.39 -1.87
N PHE A 248 -2.36 9.11 -1.15
CA PHE A 248 -2.43 9.19 0.31
C PHE A 248 -3.70 9.89 0.81
N HIS A 249 -4.16 10.94 0.12
CA HIS A 249 -5.45 11.57 0.41
C HIS A 249 -6.62 10.62 0.14
N LEU A 250 -6.58 9.84 -0.94
CA LEU A 250 -7.60 8.85 -1.25
C LEU A 250 -7.61 7.71 -0.24
N TYR A 251 -6.44 7.21 0.17
CA TYR A 251 -6.31 6.21 1.24
C TYR A 251 -7.02 6.67 2.53
N LYS A 252 -6.78 7.90 2.98
CA LYS A 252 -7.47 8.43 4.17
C LYS A 252 -8.99 8.45 3.99
N GLN A 253 -9.45 8.93 2.84
CA GLN A 253 -10.89 8.94 2.52
C GLN A 253 -11.48 7.52 2.48
N VAL A 254 -10.73 6.53 1.99
CA VAL A 254 -11.14 5.12 1.98
C VAL A 254 -11.27 4.59 3.41
N LEU A 255 -10.41 4.97 4.34
CA LEU A 255 -10.54 4.56 5.75
C LEU A 255 -11.66 5.27 6.49
N GLU A 256 -11.88 6.57 6.23
CA GLU A 256 -12.76 7.40 7.04
C GLU A 256 -14.20 7.47 6.51
N SER A 257 -14.41 7.28 5.21
CA SER A 257 -15.73 7.50 4.59
C SER A 257 -16.70 6.36 4.86
N PRO A 258 -17.93 6.64 5.35
CA PRO A 258 -18.94 5.60 5.56
C PRO A 258 -19.38 4.91 4.27
N ASP A 259 -19.20 5.55 3.10
CA ASP A 259 -19.56 4.98 1.80
C ASP A 259 -18.44 4.10 1.21
N SER A 260 -17.26 4.10 1.85
CA SER A 260 -16.11 3.31 1.41
C SER A 260 -16.40 1.81 1.45
N PRO A 261 -15.91 1.02 0.47
CA PRO A 261 -15.89 -0.43 0.57
C PRO A 261 -15.26 -0.94 1.87
N TRP A 262 -14.22 -0.28 2.41
CA TRP A 262 -13.55 -0.72 3.65
C TRP A 262 -14.42 -0.56 4.91
N ASN A 263 -15.41 0.33 4.86
CA ASN A 263 -16.35 0.54 5.96
C ASN A 263 -17.69 -0.21 5.76
N ASN A 264 -17.95 -0.72 4.56
CA ASN A 264 -19.17 -1.49 4.23
C ASN A 264 -18.92 -3.00 4.09
N ILE A 265 -17.66 -3.42 3.93
CA ILE A 265 -17.26 -4.82 3.83
C ILE A 265 -16.39 -5.11 5.06
N LYS A 266 -16.83 -6.04 5.90
CA LYS A 266 -16.05 -6.41 7.09
C LYS A 266 -14.80 -7.17 6.67
N TRP A 267 -13.70 -6.91 7.37
CA TRP A 267 -12.54 -7.80 7.32
C TRP A 267 -12.96 -9.16 7.90
N PRO A 268 -12.83 -10.28 7.16
CA PRO A 268 -13.22 -11.62 7.63
C PRO A 268 -12.43 -12.13 8.83
#